data_AF-A0A7J2XYM6-F1
#
_entry.id   AF-A0A7J2XYM6-F1
#
_cell.length_a   1.000
_cell.length_b   1.000
_cell.length_c   1.000
_cell.angle_alpha   90.00
_cell.angle_beta   90.00
_cell.angle_gamma   90.00
#
_symmetry.space_group_name_H-M   'P 1'
#
loop_
_entity.id
_entity.type
_entity.pdbx_description
1 polymer ?
#
loop_
_entity_poly.entity_id
_entity_poly.type
_entity_poly.pdbx_seq_one_letter_code
_entity_poly.pdbx_strand_id
1 'polypeptide(L)'
;FGSTSTTRLFTGLMRPSLSEISSRIGELAQIWIAGLIYYFLYATLGFSVGGNLRSFAIPLIVYLILFPLISIFTFSLAILAFKRGLNPDNFIIPLETTMTDTITTVMLAAILSI
;
A
#
# COMPACT_ATOMS: atom_id res chain seq x y z
N PHE A 1 0.20 -3.12 -7.27
CA PHE A 1 1.37 -3.96 -6.98
C PHE A 1 0.98 -5.43 -6.77
N GLY A 2 -0.13 -5.74 -6.06
CA GLY A 2 -0.61 -7.11 -5.88
C GLY A 2 -0.81 -7.88 -7.19
N SER A 3 -1.65 -7.37 -8.10
CA SER A 3 -1.92 -8.01 -9.40
C SER A 3 -0.67 -8.25 -10.27
N THR A 4 0.27 -7.31 -10.32
CA THR A 4 1.52 -7.51 -11.09
C THR A 4 2.43 -8.56 -10.46
N SER A 5 2.45 -8.67 -9.13
CA SER A 5 3.18 -9.71 -8.40
C SER A 5 2.63 -11.09 -8.73
N THR A 6 1.31 -11.22 -8.72
CA THR A 6 0.64 -12.51 -8.90
C THR A 6 0.76 -13.02 -10.33
N THR A 7 0.63 -12.13 -11.32
CA THR A 7 0.85 -12.47 -12.73
C THR A 7 2.27 -12.99 -12.97
N ARG A 8 3.28 -12.33 -12.39
CA ARG A 8 4.68 -12.76 -12.55
C ARG A 8 5.01 -14.07 -11.85
N LEU A 9 4.40 -14.34 -10.70
CA LEU A 9 4.52 -15.64 -10.03
C LEU A 9 3.91 -16.74 -10.92
N PHE A 10 2.75 -16.48 -11.51
CA PHE A 10 2.05 -17.45 -12.36
C PHE A 10 2.77 -17.71 -13.69
N THR A 11 3.35 -16.69 -14.32
CA THR A 11 4.13 -16.83 -15.56
C THR A 11 5.56 -17.34 -15.34
N GLY A 12 5.96 -17.61 -14.09
CA GLY A 12 7.29 -18.11 -13.75
C GLY A 12 8.41 -17.06 -13.85
N LEU A 13 8.06 -15.78 -14.04
CA LEU A 13 9.02 -14.67 -14.07
C LEU A 13 9.55 -14.29 -12.68
N MET A 14 8.94 -14.82 -11.61
CA MET A 14 9.25 -14.49 -10.23
C MET A 14 9.17 -15.74 -9.34
N ARG A 15 10.08 -15.86 -8.38
CA ARG A 15 10.06 -16.94 -7.38
C ARG A 15 9.14 -16.59 -6.20
N PRO A 16 8.47 -17.57 -5.56
CA PRO A 16 7.62 -17.32 -4.39
C PRO A 16 8.43 -17.13 -3.10
N SER A 17 9.30 -16.13 -3.07
CA SER A 17 10.19 -15.78 -1.94
C SER A 17 10.02 -14.32 -1.54
N LEU A 18 10.06 -14.04 -0.23
CA LEU A 18 10.03 -12.67 0.29
C LEU A 18 11.26 -11.85 -0.14
N SER A 19 12.39 -12.53 -0.42
CA SER A 19 13.60 -11.87 -0.91
C SER A 19 13.40 -11.18 -2.27
N GLU A 20 12.39 -11.59 -3.05
CA GLU A 20 12.09 -10.97 -4.35
C GLU A 20 11.45 -9.59 -4.23
N ILE A 21 11.19 -9.09 -3.02
CA ILE A 21 10.72 -7.70 -2.86
C ILE A 21 11.85 -6.71 -3.18
N SER A 22 13.11 -7.07 -2.89
CA SER A 22 14.26 -6.20 -3.12
C SER A 22 14.56 -6.03 -4.61
N SER A 23 14.32 -7.07 -5.43
CA SER A 23 14.43 -6.99 -6.90
C SER A 23 13.36 -6.07 -7.52
N ARG A 24 12.34 -5.69 -6.74
CA ARG A 24 11.22 -4.84 -7.16
C ARG A 24 11.16 -3.50 -6.45
N ILE A 25 12.22 -3.13 -5.75
CA ILE A 25 12.29 -1.86 -5.02
C ILE A 25 12.09 -0.65 -5.96
N GLY A 26 12.53 -0.75 -7.22
CA GLY A 26 12.32 0.30 -8.22
C GLY A 26 10.84 0.53 -8.55
N GLU A 27 10.05 -0.55 -8.69
CA GLU A 27 8.60 -0.44 -8.90
C GLU A 27 7.90 0.12 -7.67
N LEU A 28 8.29 -0.33 -6.48
CA LEU A 28 7.77 0.21 -5.23
C LEU A 28 8.10 1.70 -5.09
N ALA A 29 9.31 2.12 -5.42
CA ALA A 29 9.70 3.52 -5.40
C ALA A 29 8.88 4.37 -6.37
N GLN A 30 8.60 3.87 -7.58
CA GLN A 30 7.76 4.57 -8.56
C GLN A 30 6.32 4.74 -8.03
N ILE A 31 5.73 3.68 -7.47
CA ILE A 31 4.38 3.76 -6.87
C ILE A 31 4.40 4.71 -5.68
N TRP A 32 5.48 4.70 -4.89
CA TRP A 32 5.65 5.57 -3.74
C TRP A 32 5.70 7.05 -4.14
N ILE A 33 6.49 7.38 -5.17
CA ILE A 33 6.59 8.74 -5.69
C ILE A 33 5.24 9.19 -6.29
N ALA A 34 4.57 8.31 -7.04
CA ALA A 34 3.25 8.63 -7.58
C ALA A 34 2.23 8.90 -6.47
N GLY A 35 2.23 8.09 -5.41
CA GLY A 35 1.36 8.30 -4.25
C GLY A 35 1.69 9.58 -3.48
N LEU A 36 2.98 9.94 -3.34
CA LEU A 36 3.38 11.21 -2.73
C LEU A 36 2.71 12.41 -3.41
N ILE A 37 2.57 12.39 -4.74
CA ILE A 37 1.88 13.47 -5.47
C ILE A 37 0.42 13.56 -5.03
N TYR A 38 -0.30 12.44 -4.97
CA TYR A 38 -1.70 12.43 -4.53
C TYR A 38 -1.85 12.87 -3.07
N TYR A 39 -1.01 12.36 -2.17
CA TYR A 39 -1.08 12.72 -0.76
C TYR A 39 -0.62 14.15 -0.48
N PHE A 40 0.24 14.73 -1.31
CA PHE A 40 0.54 16.15 -1.29
C PHE A 40 -0.69 16.99 -1.66
N LEU A 41 -1.46 16.57 -2.67
CA LEU A 41 -2.74 17.23 -2.98
C LEU A 41 -3.75 17.10 -1.83
N TYR A 42 -3.83 15.94 -1.17
CA TYR A 42 -4.68 15.81 0.03
C TYR A 42 -4.21 16.66 1.20
N ALA A 43 -2.90 16.83 1.37
CA ALA A 43 -2.33 17.71 2.38
C ALA A 43 -2.68 19.18 2.12
N THR A 44 -2.56 19.66 0.87
CA THR A 44 -2.94 21.05 0.54
C THR A 44 -4.43 21.28 0.74
N LEU A 45 -5.30 20.34 0.33
CA LEU A 45 -6.73 20.41 0.62
C LEU A 45 -7.03 20.41 2.12
N GLY A 46 -6.36 19.54 2.88
CA GLY A 46 -6.48 19.49 4.34
C GLY A 46 -6.06 20.79 5.00
N PHE A 47 -5.00 21.44 4.51
CA PHE A 47 -4.59 22.77 4.96
C PHE A 47 -5.63 23.85 4.64
N SER A 48 -6.18 23.85 3.42
CA SER A 48 -7.18 24.84 3.01
C SER A 48 -8.46 24.77 3.85
N VAL A 49 -8.85 23.58 4.32
CA VAL A 49 -10.04 23.39 5.16
C VAL A 49 -9.73 23.60 6.64
N GLY A 50 -8.65 23.01 7.15
CA GLY A 50 -8.31 23.03 8.57
C GLY A 50 -7.54 24.27 9.04
N GLY A 51 -6.92 25.01 8.12
CA GLY A 51 -6.17 26.23 8.40
C GLY A 51 -4.92 26.06 9.27
N ASN A 52 -4.48 24.82 9.52
CA ASN A 52 -3.37 24.53 10.42
C ASN A 52 -2.38 23.52 9.81
N LEU A 53 -1.12 23.61 10.25
CA LEU A 53 -0.04 22.74 9.76
C LEU A 53 -0.29 21.26 10.06
N ARG A 54 -1.04 20.97 11.14
CA ARG A 54 -1.41 19.60 11.49
C ARG A 54 -2.29 18.96 10.41
N SER A 55 -3.28 19.68 9.88
CA SER A 55 -4.19 19.20 8.82
C SER A 55 -3.47 19.00 7.49
N PHE A 56 -2.37 19.72 7.25
CA PHE A 56 -1.45 19.47 6.14
C PHE A 56 -0.60 18.21 6.37
N ALA A 57 -0.04 18.05 7.57
CA ALA A 57 0.93 17.00 7.85
C ALA A 57 0.32 15.60 7.95
N ILE A 58 -0.92 15.48 8.47
CA ILE A 58 -1.55 14.18 8.75
C ILE A 58 -1.62 13.28 7.51
N PRO A 59 -2.16 13.70 6.35
CA PRO A 59 -2.23 12.84 5.17
C PRO A 59 -0.85 12.34 4.71
N LEU A 60 0.17 13.19 4.76
CA LEU A 60 1.54 12.83 4.37
C LEU A 60 2.15 11.82 5.33
N ILE A 61 2.03 12.04 6.65
CA ILE A 61 2.56 11.13 7.67
C ILE A 61 1.88 9.75 7.57
N VAL A 62 0.55 9.73 7.43
CA VAL A 62 -0.23 8.50 7.26
C VAL A 62 0.28 7.72 6.05
N TYR A 63 0.46 8.39 4.91
CA TYR A 63 0.96 7.74 3.71
C TYR A 63 2.37 7.17 3.86
N LEU A 64 3.29 7.95 4.45
CA LEU A 64 4.68 7.53 4.66
C LEU A 64 4.79 6.28 5.53
N ILE A 65 3.92 6.15 6.53
CA ILE A 65 3.88 4.99 7.42
C ILE A 65 3.18 3.80 6.74
N LEU A 66 2.05 4.03 6.09
CA LEU A 66 1.20 2.95 5.57
C LEU A 66 1.73 2.31 4.30
N PHE A 67 2.33 3.09 3.40
CA PHE A 67 2.82 2.56 2.13
C PHE A 67 3.76 1.35 2.27
N PRO A 68 4.83 1.38 3.09
CA PRO A 68 5.70 0.21 3.25
C PRO A 68 4.97 -0.97 3.90
N LEU A 69 4.09 -0.72 4.88
CA LEU A 69 3.33 -1.76 5.57
C LEU A 69 2.39 -2.50 4.60
N ILE A 70 1.60 -1.76 3.83
CA ILE A 70 0.67 -2.32 2.84
C ILE A 70 1.45 -3.04 1.73
N SER A 71 2.58 -2.48 1.26
CA SER A 71 3.39 -3.10 0.21
C SER A 71 3.93 -4.47 0.63
N ILE A 72 4.45 -4.60 1.85
CA ILE A 72 4.93 -5.88 2.40
C ILE A 72 3.76 -6.86 2.58
N PHE A 73 2.63 -6.38 3.08
CA PHE A 73 1.43 -7.18 3.28
C PHE A 73 0.89 -7.75 1.96
N THR A 74 0.67 -6.89 0.96
CA THR A 74 0.22 -7.28 -0.39
C THR A 74 1.18 -8.28 -1.03
N PHE A 75 2.49 -8.07 -0.91
CA PHE A 75 3.49 -8.97 -1.45
C PHE A 75 3.44 -10.36 -0.79
N SER A 76 3.26 -10.38 0.53
CA SER A 76 3.14 -11.62 1.30
C SER A 76 1.87 -12.38 0.93
N LEU A 77 0.74 -11.68 0.75
CA LEU A 77 -0.50 -12.26 0.24
C LEU A 77 -0.33 -12.84 -1.17
N ALA A 78 0.36 -12.13 -2.07
CA ALA A 78 0.67 -12.62 -3.42
C ALA A 78 1.39 -13.96 -3.41
N ILE A 79 2.46 -14.07 -2.59
CA ILE A 79 3.23 -15.32 -2.43
C ILE A 79 2.37 -16.42 -1.81
N LEU A 80 1.56 -16.10 -0.79
CA LEU A 80 0.74 -17.07 -0.08
C LEU A 80 -0.37 -17.64 -0.97
N ALA A 81 -1.05 -16.81 -1.74
CA ALA A 81 -2.07 -17.25 -2.68
C ALA A 81 -1.46 -18.15 -3.76
N PHE A 82 -0.30 -17.76 -4.30
CA PHE A 82 0.43 -18.59 -5.27
C PHE A 82 0.79 -19.96 -4.69
N LYS A 83 1.35 -20.01 -3.49
CA LYS A 83 1.69 -21.27 -2.80
C LYS A 83 0.47 -22.17 -2.54
N ARG A 84 -0.72 -21.58 -2.43
CA ARG A 84 -1.99 -22.29 -2.22
C ARG A 84 -2.79 -22.54 -3.50
N GLY A 85 -2.28 -22.13 -4.66
CA GLY A 85 -3.01 -22.25 -5.93
C GLY A 85 -4.30 -21.44 -6.00
N LEU A 86 -4.42 -20.37 -5.20
CA LEU A 86 -5.61 -19.52 -5.15
C LEU A 86 -5.59 -18.49 -6.28
N ASN A 87 -6.75 -18.19 -6.87
CA ASN A 87 -6.89 -17.09 -7.82
C ASN A 87 -6.78 -15.75 -7.07
N PRO A 88 -5.78 -14.90 -7.39
CA PRO A 88 -5.61 -13.58 -6.80
C PRO A 88 -6.84 -12.69 -6.81
N ASP A 89 -7.63 -12.75 -7.88
CA ASP A 89 -8.78 -11.86 -8.05
C ASP A 89 -9.91 -12.21 -7.07
N ASN A 90 -9.98 -13.48 -6.66
CA ASN A 90 -11.00 -13.97 -5.72
C ASN A 90 -10.61 -13.77 -4.25
N PHE A 91 -9.32 -13.60 -3.94
CA PHE A 91 -8.81 -13.59 -2.57
C PHE A 91 -7.92 -12.39 -2.26
N ILE A 92 -6.89 -12.16 -3.07
CA ILE A 92 -5.88 -11.13 -2.78
C ILE A 92 -6.49 -9.75 -2.91
N ILE A 93 -7.20 -9.44 -4.01
CA ILE A 93 -7.75 -8.10 -4.23
C ILE A 93 -8.73 -7.71 -3.10
N PRO A 94 -9.75 -8.53 -2.75
CA PRO A 94 -10.65 -8.19 -1.64
C PRO A 94 -9.93 -8.02 -0.30
N LEU A 95 -8.95 -8.88 0.01
CA LEU A 95 -8.17 -8.80 1.24
C LEU A 95 -7.25 -7.58 1.28
N GLU A 96 -6.56 -7.28 0.18
CA GLU A 96 -5.68 -6.11 0.03
C GLU A 96 -6.45 -4.82 0.27
N THR A 97 -7.61 -4.65 -0.38
CA THR A 97 -8.44 -3.45 -0.22
C THR A 97 -9.01 -3.36 1.19
N THR A 98 -9.61 -4.44 1.72
CA THR A 98 -10.21 -4.41 3.07
C THR A 98 -9.19 -4.09 4.14
N MET A 99 -7.98 -4.66 4.05
CA MET A 99 -6.91 -4.39 5.00
C MET A 99 -6.36 -2.97 4.85
N THR A 100 -6.17 -2.50 3.62
CA THR A 100 -5.74 -1.13 3.36
C THR A 100 -6.73 -0.13 3.95
N ASP A 101 -8.03 -0.29 3.69
CA ASP A 101 -9.07 0.58 4.21
C ASP A 101 -9.12 0.54 5.73
N THR A 102 -9.12 -0.66 6.32
CA THR A 102 -9.17 -0.83 7.78
C THR A 102 -7.99 -0.17 8.47
N ILE A 103 -6.76 -0.45 8.03
CA ILE A 103 -5.55 0.09 8.66
C ILE A 103 -5.50 1.61 8.45
N THR A 104 -5.89 2.11 7.28
CA THR A 104 -5.92 3.56 6.99
C THR A 104 -6.93 4.28 7.88
N THR A 105 -8.15 3.75 8.02
CA THR A 105 -9.17 4.31 8.90
C THR A 105 -8.72 4.33 10.36
N VAL A 106 -8.15 3.23 10.86
CA VAL A 106 -7.65 3.16 12.25
C VAL A 106 -6.51 4.15 12.48
N MET A 107 -5.56 4.25 11.55
CA MET A 107 -4.44 5.21 11.67
C MET A 107 -4.92 6.66 11.64
N LEU A 108 -5.83 7.00 10.73
CA LEU A 108 -6.41 8.35 10.68
C LEU A 108 -7.16 8.68 11.98
N ALA A 109 -8.00 7.77 12.47
CA ALA A 109 -8.73 7.95 13.72
C ALA A 109 -7.79 8.15 14.91
N ALA A 110 -6.76 7.32 15.02
CA ALA A 110 -5.75 7.42 16.08
C ALA A 110 -5.00 8.76 16.04
N ILE A 111 -4.49 9.16 14.87
CA ILE A 111 -3.71 10.40 14.73
C ILE A 111 -4.58 11.64 14.94
N LEU A 112 -5.85 11.61 14.54
CA LEU A 112 -6.78 12.72 14.78
C LEU A 112 -7.22 12.83 16.24
N SER A 113 -7.21 11.73 17.00
CA SER A 113 -7.60 11.69 18.41
C SER A 113 -6.57 12.26 19.39
N ILE A 114 -5.32 12.42 18.95
CA ILE A 114 -4.20 13.01 19.72
C ILE A 114 -4.31 14.55 19.70
#